data_AF-A0A9W7ZEA6-F1
#
_entry.id   AF-A0A9W7ZEA6-F1
#
_cell.length_a   1.000
_cell.length_b   1.000
_cell.length_c   1.000
_cell.angle_alpha   90.00
_cell.angle_beta   90.00
_cell.angle_gamma   90.00
#
_symmetry.space_group_name_H-M   'P 1'
#
loop_
_entity.id
_entity.type
_entity.pdbx_description
1 polymer ?
#
loop_
_entity_poly.entity_id
_entity_poly.type
_entity_poly.pdbx_seq_one_letter_code
_entity_poly.pdbx_strand_id
1 'polypeptide(L)'
;MESVFQQFDSYDFDNDKEFQDGLQKLSEISKPDMEAAKAFYFSRKVSPIDITEYTKWKAKQLQEAPHSLSFAEVVQMIASGQEIPGIRDIPDKLNQEQPSESKISAPPKPWEAQ
;
A
#
# COMPACT_ATOMS: atom_id res chain seq x y z
N MET A 1 6.59 -12.41 23.56
CA MET A 1 5.21 -12.90 23.47
C MET A 1 4.61 -12.18 22.28
N GLU A 2 4.62 -12.82 21.11
CA GLU A 2 4.10 -12.21 19.88
C GLU A 2 2.59 -11.99 20.04
N SER A 3 2.12 -10.79 19.70
CA SER A 3 0.68 -10.51 19.75
C SER A 3 -0.01 -11.26 18.60
N VAL A 4 -1.18 -11.85 18.83
CA VAL A 4 -2.00 -12.50 17.80
C VAL A 4 -2.24 -11.57 16.60
N PHE A 5 -2.31 -10.26 16.86
CA PHE A 5 -2.44 -9.23 15.82
C PHE A 5 -1.21 -9.13 14.90
N GLN A 6 0.00 -9.29 15.43
CA GLN A 6 1.23 -9.30 14.62
C GLN A 6 1.32 -10.56 13.78
N GLN A 7 0.94 -11.70 14.36
CA GLN A 7 0.92 -12.97 13.64
C GLN A 7 -0.08 -12.94 12.48
N PHE A 8 -1.25 -12.31 12.67
CA PHE A 8 -2.22 -12.07 11.60
C PHE A 8 -1.65 -11.18 10.49
N ASP A 9 -0.91 -10.12 10.83
CA ASP A 9 -0.33 -9.20 9.84
C ASP A 9 0.83 -9.82 9.06
N SER A 10 1.62 -10.70 9.71
CA SER A 10 2.71 -11.45 9.08
C SER A 10 2.25 -12.69 8.30
N TYR A 11 0.96 -13.05 8.38
CA TYR A 11 0.46 -14.28 7.80
C TYR A 11 0.38 -14.17 6.27
N ASP A 12 0.94 -15.15 5.57
CA ASP A 12 1.00 -15.17 4.11
C ASP A 12 -0.28 -15.78 3.52
N PHE A 13 -1.30 -14.95 3.38
CA PHE A 13 -2.58 -15.33 2.77
C PHE A 13 -2.46 -15.59 1.25
N ASP A 14 -1.45 -15.05 0.59
CA ASP A 14 -1.28 -15.17 -0.87
C ASP A 14 -0.73 -16.55 -1.25
N ASN A 15 0.13 -17.14 -0.42
CA ASN A 15 0.68 -18.48 -0.66
C ASN A 15 -0.16 -19.63 -0.07
N ASP A 16 -1.16 -19.34 0.77
CA ASP A 16 -2.07 -20.36 1.30
C ASP A 16 -3.09 -20.83 0.25
N LYS A 17 -2.87 -22.04 -0.30
CA LYS A 17 -3.76 -22.65 -1.28
C LYS A 17 -5.19 -22.87 -0.76
N GLU A 18 -5.39 -23.24 0.51
CA GLU A 18 -6.73 -23.47 1.05
C GLU A 18 -7.53 -22.16 1.11
N PHE A 19 -6.87 -21.08 1.48
CA PHE A 19 -7.48 -19.75 1.50
C PHE A 19 -7.83 -19.25 0.09
N GLN A 20 -6.90 -19.38 -0.86
CA GLN A 20 -7.12 -18.96 -2.25
C GLN A 20 -8.23 -19.75 -2.94
N ASP A 21 -8.27 -21.08 -2.77
CA ASP A 21 -9.31 -21.94 -3.34
C ASP A 21 -10.70 -21.60 -2.74
N GLY A 22 -10.73 -21.26 -1.44
CA GLY A 22 -11.92 -20.75 -0.76
C GLY A 22 -12.37 -19.38 -1.26
N LEU A 23 -11.44 -18.44 -1.45
CA LEU A 23 -11.71 -17.12 -2.01
C LEU A 23 -12.23 -17.20 -3.44
N GLN A 24 -11.69 -18.09 -4.28
CA GLN A 24 -12.15 -18.26 -5.65
C GLN A 24 -13.64 -18.64 -5.66
N LYS A 25 -14.02 -19.65 -4.87
CA LYS A 25 -15.42 -20.09 -4.73
C LYS A 25 -16.32 -18.98 -4.19
N LEU A 26 -15.83 -18.21 -3.22
CA LEU A 26 -16.62 -17.13 -2.62
C LEU A 26 -16.81 -15.96 -3.60
N SER A 27 -15.79 -15.68 -4.43
CA SER A 27 -15.82 -14.62 -5.45
C SER A 27 -16.85 -14.86 -6.54
N GLU A 28 -17.20 -16.12 -6.81
CA GLU A 28 -18.26 -16.49 -7.76
C GLU A 28 -19.67 -16.19 -7.22
N ILE A 29 -19.83 -16.16 -5.89
CA ILE A 29 -21.12 -15.96 -5.21
C ILE A 29 -21.35 -14.49 -4.87
N SER A 30 -20.31 -13.78 -4.44
CA SER A 30 -20.37 -12.36 -4.08
C SER A 30 -18.98 -11.74 -4.07
N LYS A 31 -18.88 -10.41 -3.97
CA LYS A 31 -17.60 -9.75 -3.67
C LYS A 31 -17.33 -9.85 -2.17
N PRO A 32 -16.39 -10.71 -1.72
CA PRO A 32 -16.10 -10.81 -0.31
C PRO A 32 -15.38 -9.57 0.20
N ASP A 33 -15.70 -9.16 1.41
CA ASP A 33 -14.83 -8.27 2.17
C ASP A 33 -13.55 -9.05 2.53
N MET A 34 -12.43 -8.63 1.93
CA MET A 34 -11.15 -9.33 2.06
C MET A 34 -10.63 -9.32 3.50
N GLU A 35 -10.88 -8.25 4.27
CA GLU A 35 -10.40 -8.15 5.65
C GLU A 35 -11.19 -9.09 6.56
N ALA A 36 -12.51 -9.13 6.38
CA ALA A 36 -13.38 -10.06 7.10
C ALA A 36 -13.09 -11.53 6.74
N ALA A 37 -12.86 -11.82 5.46
CA ALA A 37 -12.54 -13.18 4.99
C ALA A 37 -11.21 -13.67 5.55
N LYS A 38 -10.16 -12.83 5.53
CA LYS A 38 -8.85 -13.14 6.13
C LYS A 38 -8.99 -13.39 7.63
N ALA A 39 -9.69 -12.53 8.36
CA ALA A 39 -9.88 -12.67 9.81
C ALA A 39 -10.69 -13.90 10.19
N PHE A 40 -11.74 -14.24 9.42
CA PHE A 40 -12.51 -15.46 9.62
C PHE A 40 -11.67 -16.71 9.40
N TYR A 41 -10.91 -16.76 8.30
CA TYR A 41 -10.02 -17.88 7.99
C TYR A 41 -8.95 -18.06 9.07
N PHE A 42 -8.28 -16.98 9.45
CA PHE A 42 -7.25 -16.99 10.49
C PHE A 42 -7.80 -17.42 11.85
N SER A 43 -8.99 -16.92 12.23
CA SER A 43 -9.71 -17.34 13.45
C SER A 43 -10.01 -18.84 13.46
N ARG A 44 -10.31 -19.40 12.29
CA ARG A 44 -10.68 -20.81 12.14
C ARG A 44 -9.48 -21.76 12.09
N LYS A 45 -8.35 -21.33 11.54
CA LYS A 45 -7.18 -22.19 11.24
C LYS A 45 -5.97 -21.97 12.15
N VAL A 46 -5.77 -20.75 12.64
CA VAL A 46 -4.53 -20.35 13.32
C VAL A 46 -4.81 -19.99 14.77
N SER A 47 -5.58 -18.93 15.01
CA SER A 47 -5.89 -18.44 16.34
C SER A 47 -7.07 -17.48 16.30
N PRO A 48 -8.00 -17.53 17.29
CA PRO A 48 -9.14 -16.64 17.32
C PRO A 48 -8.67 -15.19 17.41
N ILE A 49 -9.13 -14.36 16.46
CA ILE A 49 -8.83 -12.93 16.41
C ILE A 49 -10.13 -12.13 16.37
N ASP A 50 -10.22 -11.11 17.21
CA ASP A 50 -11.32 -10.15 17.16
C ASP A 50 -10.98 -9.02 16.17
N ILE A 51 -11.79 -8.86 15.12
CA ILE A 51 -11.59 -7.85 14.07
C ILE A 51 -11.68 -6.43 14.64
N THR A 52 -12.53 -6.20 15.64
CA THR A 52 -12.73 -4.88 16.25
C THR A 52 -11.47 -4.45 17.00
N GLU A 53 -10.91 -5.38 17.79
CA GLU A 53 -9.66 -5.13 18.53
C GLU A 53 -8.45 -5.04 17.59
N TYR A 54 -8.39 -5.86 16.53
CA TYR A 54 -7.34 -5.75 15.51
C TYR A 54 -7.38 -4.38 14.81
N THR A 55 -8.57 -3.91 14.41
CA THR A 55 -8.74 -2.59 13.76
C THR A 55 -8.27 -1.47 14.68
N LYS A 56 -8.61 -1.54 15.97
CA LYS A 56 -8.16 -0.58 16.98
C LYS A 56 -6.64 -0.61 17.17
N TRP A 57 -6.04 -1.80 17.23
CA TRP A 57 -4.59 -1.97 17.31
C TRP A 57 -3.89 -1.41 16.06
N LYS A 58 -4.40 -1.67 14.87
CA LYS A 58 -3.85 -1.18 13.60
C LYS A 58 -3.97 0.34 13.47
N ALA A 59 -5.08 0.92 13.91
CA ALA A 59 -5.27 2.37 13.97
C ALA A 59 -4.26 3.04 14.91
N LYS A 60 -3.96 2.42 16.06
CA LYS A 60 -2.92 2.89 16.97
C LYS A 60 -1.53 2.86 16.31
N GLN A 61 -1.19 1.76 15.63
CA GLN A 61 0.10 1.65 14.90
C GLN A 61 0.25 2.72 13.81
N LEU A 62 -0.82 3.02 13.07
CA LEU A 62 -0.81 4.08 12.05
C LEU A 62 -0.58 5.47 12.65
N GLN A 63 -1.05 5.71 13.88
CA GLN A 63 -0.81 6.96 14.60
C GLN A 63 0.63 7.10 15.09
N GLU A 64 1.33 6.00 15.36
CA GLU A 64 2.71 5.96 15.86
C GLU A 64 3.77 5.99 14.74
N ALA A 65 3.37 5.82 13.47
CA ALA A 65 4.29 5.81 12.34
C ALA A 65 4.83 7.23 12.04
N PRO A 66 6.15 7.42 12.03
CA PRO A 66 6.74 8.72 11.75
C PRO A 66 6.66 9.06 10.24
N HIS A 67 5.99 10.19 9.95
CA HIS A 67 6.13 11.01 8.74
C HIS A 67 5.39 10.60 7.45
N SER A 68 4.09 10.88 7.45
CA SER A 68 3.55 11.87 6.52
C SER A 68 2.62 12.75 7.35
N LEU A 69 2.75 14.08 7.26
CA LEU A 69 1.86 15.02 7.94
C LEU A 69 0.40 14.57 7.71
N SER A 70 -0.40 14.50 8.77
CA SER A 70 -1.82 14.20 8.60
C SER A 70 -2.44 15.26 7.69
N PHE A 71 -3.51 14.93 6.96
CA PHE A 71 -4.18 15.91 6.09
C PHE A 71 -4.57 17.18 6.85
N ALA A 72 -5.01 17.05 8.10
CA ALA A 72 -5.33 18.18 8.97
C ALA A 72 -4.10 19.07 9.26
N GLU A 73 -2.93 18.45 9.48
CA GLU A 73 -1.68 19.15 9.73
C GLU A 73 -1.16 19.86 8.47
N VAL A 74 -1.29 19.22 7.29
CA VAL A 74 -0.99 19.86 6.00
C VAL A 74 -1.88 21.09 5.76
N VAL A 75 -3.18 20.98 6.03
CA VAL A 75 -4.11 22.13 5.91
C VAL A 75 -3.73 23.25 6.87
N GLN A 76 -3.33 22.90 8.10
CA GLN A 76 -2.86 23.89 9.08
C GLN A 76 -1.59 24.59 8.60
N MET A 77 -0.62 23.86 8.05
CA MET A 77 0.61 24.44 7.49
C MET A 77 0.32 25.39 6.33
N ILE A 78 -0.61 25.04 5.45
CA ILE A 78 -1.06 25.93 4.38
C ILE A 78 -1.72 27.19 4.97
N ALA A 79 -2.59 27.04 5.97
CA ALA A 79 -3.28 28.16 6.60
C ALA A 79 -2.33 29.07 7.41
N SER A 80 -1.28 28.51 8.03
CA SER A 80 -0.26 29.24 8.77
C SER A 80 0.86 29.79 7.87
N GLY A 81 0.89 29.40 6.59
CA GLY A 81 1.93 29.79 5.63
C GLY A 81 3.29 29.12 5.88
N GLN A 82 3.31 27.98 6.58
CA GLN A 82 4.52 27.19 6.79
C GLN A 82 4.82 26.31 5.57
N GLU A 83 6.10 26.14 5.28
CA GLU A 83 6.59 25.27 4.21
C GLU A 83 6.33 23.79 4.51
N ILE A 84 5.87 23.04 3.49
CA ILE A 84 5.57 21.62 3.63
C ILE A 84 6.87 20.81 3.45
N PRO A 85 7.29 20.02 4.47
CA PRO A 85 8.50 19.22 4.39
C PRO A 85 8.44 18.21 3.23
N GLY A 86 9.55 18.07 2.51
CA GLY A 86 9.71 17.11 1.42
C GLY A 86 9.26 17.59 0.04
N ILE A 87 8.65 18.77 -0.07
CA ILE A 87 8.33 19.40 -1.37
C ILE A 87 9.56 20.19 -1.83
N ARG A 88 10.05 19.89 -3.04
CA ARG A 88 11.13 20.66 -3.67
C ARG A 88 10.57 21.98 -4.19
N ASP A 89 11.26 23.08 -3.89
CA ASP A 89 10.97 24.39 -4.49
C ASP A 89 11.27 24.31 -6.00
N ILE A 90 10.23 24.49 -6.81
CA ILE A 90 10.36 24.53 -8.27
C ILE A 90 10.46 26.02 -8.65
N PRO A 91 11.61 26.50 -9.11
CA PRO A 91 11.75 27.90 -9.50
C PRO A 91 10.84 28.22 -10.68
N ASP A 92 10.24 29.42 -10.68
CA ASP A 92 9.46 29.97 -11.80
C ASP A 92 10.38 30.43 -12.94
N LYS A 93 11.24 29.52 -13.41
CA LYS A 93 12.20 29.75 -14.49
C LYS A 93 12.06 28.62 -15.49
N LEU A 94 12.00 28.98 -16.76
CA LEU A 94 12.09 28.00 -17.83
C LEU A 94 13.47 27.33 -17.79
N ASN A 95 13.51 26.02 -17.99
CA ASN A 95 14.78 25.30 -18.11
C ASN A 95 15.60 25.88 -19.27
N GLN A 96 16.83 26.33 -18.97
CA GLN A 96 17.76 26.90 -19.96
C GLN A 96 18.70 25.85 -20.56
N GLU A 97 18.73 24.64 -20.00
CA GLU A 97 19.58 23.56 -20.50
C GLU A 97 19.04 23.02 -21.83
N GLN A 98 19.97 22.54 -22.67
CA GLN A 98 19.58 21.87 -23.91
C GLN A 98 18.82 20.56 -23.59
N PRO A 99 17.79 20.20 -24.37
CA PRO A 99 17.09 18.94 -24.20
C PRO A 99 18.05 17.75 -24.19
N SER A 100 17.81 16.79 -23.30
CA SER A 100 18.58 15.53 -23.29
C SER A 100 18.42 14.80 -24.62
N GLU A 101 19.54 14.41 -25.23
CA GLU A 101 19.52 13.55 -26.41
C GLU A 101 19.16 12.11 -26.02
N SER A 102 18.35 11.45 -26.86
CA SER A 102 17.95 10.06 -26.66
C SER A 102 19.14 9.13 -26.91
N LYS A 103 19.64 8.48 -25.84
CA LYS A 103 20.75 7.50 -25.92
C LYS A 103 20.30 6.06 -26.14
N ILE A 104 18.98 5.82 -26.17
CA ILE A 104 18.44 4.47 -26.31
C ILE A 104 18.48 4.06 -27.79
N SER A 105 19.15 2.93 -28.08
CA SER A 105 19.11 2.36 -29.42
C SER A 105 17.72 1.80 -29.68
N ALA A 106 17.08 2.22 -30.77
CA ALA A 106 15.82 1.61 -31.19
C ALA A 106 16.07 0.12 -31.48
N PRO A 107 15.22 -0.81 -31.00
CA PRO A 107 15.32 -2.21 -31.39
C PRO A 107 15.10 -2.32 -32.91
N PRO A 108 15.88 -3.16 -33.60
CA PRO A 108 15.77 -3.32 -35.05
C PRO A 108 14.39 -3.85 -35.41
N LYS A 109 13.91 -3.41 -36.57
CA LYS A 109 12.65 -3.91 -37.08
C LYS A 109 12.81 -5.37 -37.54
N PRO A 110 11.80 -6.22 -37.38
CA PRO A 110 11.91 -7.64 -37.71
C PRO A 110 12.20 -7.91 -39.20
N TRP A 111 12.03 -6.92 -40.09
CA TRP A 111 12.36 -7.02 -41.52
C TRP A 111 13.77 -6.50 -41.89
N GLU A 112 14.55 -5.98 -40.94
CA GLU A 112 15.92 -5.49 -41.18
C GLU A 112 16.97 -6.61 -41.07
N ALA A 113 16.58 -7.80 -40.62
CA ALA A 113 17.42 -8.99 -40.65
C ALA A 113 17.23 -9.73 -41.99
N GLN A 114 17.99 -9.34 -43.02
CA GLN A 114 18.19 -10.13 -44.24
C GLN A 114 19.65 -10.48 -44.43
#